data_AF-A0AAW5WQN6-F1
#
_entry.id   AF-A0AAW5WQN6-F1
#
_cell.length_a   1.000
_cell.length_b   1.000
_cell.length_c   1.000
_cell.angle_alpha   90.00
_cell.angle_beta   90.00
_cell.angle_gamma   90.00
#
_symmetry.space_group_name_H-M   'P 1'
#
loop_
_entity.id
_entity.type
_entity.pdbx_description
1 polymer ?
#
loop_
_entity_poly.entity_id
_entity_poly.type
_entity_poly.pdbx_seq_one_letter_code
_entity_poly.pdbx_strand_id
1 'polypeptide(L)'
;MKNPFDPNFGKVPQIYLGREKIVDNVVQSLEDGTGPYQTSMIYGMRGVGKTSLLADITSKLEKKDDWIIVYLAMTNDLLETLIQSVYREANSKIKQALNMIDGVKFSAFGFEIDFNIADSQTTYQVLLEEMLKVLKKHNQSLLIAIDEVKETPEIVNLASIYQIMVLKNYPINIMMTGLPKNVSELQNNDVLTFLLRSGRIPLGPLDPFDIKYRYQKAFERADKEISNSTLMKMTKLTKGYAYAFQDLGYYVWQHSDTQVTEEDVDNVLSLFKHDLFQNAYTKIISELSPTDRLFLLTMAKSKENVVKISEIRQQMGKSTNYISQYRKRLIDSQVIVEAGYGKVAFSLPFMGEFILQMAELYGMD
;
A
#
# COMPACT_ATOMS: atom_id res chain seq x y z
N MET A 1 -25.48 13.13 -10.80
CA MET A 1 -24.40 12.12 -10.91
C MET A 1 -24.09 11.57 -9.52
N LYS A 2 -23.67 10.30 -9.36
CA LYS A 2 -23.17 9.79 -8.05
C LYS A 2 -21.80 10.41 -7.73
N ASN A 3 -21.45 10.52 -6.45
CA ASN A 3 -20.15 11.02 -6.02
C ASN A 3 -19.01 10.12 -6.54
N PRO A 4 -18.05 10.64 -7.33
CA PRO A 4 -16.96 9.85 -7.88
C PRO A 4 -15.78 9.69 -6.92
N PHE A 5 -15.76 10.43 -5.80
CA PHE A 5 -14.79 10.28 -4.73
C PHE A 5 -15.24 9.19 -3.77
N ASP A 6 -14.32 8.30 -3.41
CA ASP A 6 -14.60 7.19 -2.50
C ASP A 6 -13.44 7.03 -1.51
N PRO A 7 -13.56 7.56 -0.28
CA PRO A 7 -12.55 7.39 0.75
C PRO A 7 -12.60 5.99 1.39
N ASN A 8 -13.55 5.12 1.01
CA ASN A 8 -13.68 3.80 1.62
C ASN A 8 -12.54 2.84 1.25
N PHE A 9 -12.32 1.88 2.13
CA PHE A 9 -11.27 0.87 1.99
C PHE A 9 -11.56 -0.17 0.90
N GLY A 10 -10.49 -0.68 0.28
CA GLY A 10 -10.51 -1.98 -0.40
C GLY A 10 -11.00 -1.99 -1.85
N LYS A 11 -11.24 -0.84 -2.48
CA LYS A 11 -11.57 -0.75 -3.91
C LYS A 11 -10.63 0.20 -4.64
N VAL A 12 -10.44 -0.04 -5.94
CA VAL A 12 -9.82 0.96 -6.81
C VAL A 12 -10.82 2.11 -6.95
N PRO A 13 -10.49 3.33 -6.49
CA PRO A 13 -11.43 4.45 -6.56
C PRO A 13 -11.68 4.81 -8.03
N GLN A 14 -12.88 5.33 -8.33
CA GLN A 14 -13.21 5.75 -9.70
C GLN A 14 -12.27 6.84 -10.20
N ILE A 15 -11.84 7.73 -9.29
CA ILE A 15 -10.81 8.71 -9.56
C ILE A 15 -9.48 8.18 -9.03
N TYR A 16 -8.71 7.56 -9.94
CA TYR A 16 -7.37 7.04 -9.66
C TYR A 16 -6.30 7.99 -10.25
N LEU A 17 -5.26 8.31 -9.46
CA LEU A 17 -4.31 9.40 -9.74
C LEU A 17 -2.89 8.88 -10.01
N GLY A 18 -2.26 9.37 -11.09
CA GLY A 18 -0.81 9.43 -11.27
C GLY A 18 -0.05 8.09 -11.33
N ARG A 19 -0.76 6.96 -11.41
CA ARG A 19 -0.18 5.61 -11.26
C ARG A 19 -0.33 4.73 -12.49
N GLU A 20 -1.02 5.20 -13.51
CA GLU A 20 -1.24 4.48 -14.78
C GLU A 20 0.08 3.97 -15.36
N LYS A 21 1.12 4.82 -15.44
CA LYS A 21 2.45 4.42 -15.91
C LYS A 21 3.12 3.36 -15.04
N ILE A 22 2.98 3.45 -13.71
CA ILE A 22 3.55 2.45 -12.79
C ILE A 22 2.86 1.11 -13.03
N VAL A 23 1.53 1.12 -13.13
CA VAL A 23 0.73 -0.07 -13.39
C VAL A 23 1.13 -0.68 -14.73
N ASP A 24 1.19 0.10 -15.80
CA ASP A 24 1.54 -0.39 -17.14
C ASP A 24 2.95 -0.99 -17.17
N ASN A 25 3.94 -0.32 -16.57
CA ASN A 25 5.31 -0.83 -16.50
C ASN A 25 5.41 -2.14 -15.70
N VAL A 26 4.68 -2.25 -14.59
CA VAL A 26 4.68 -3.46 -13.76
C VAL A 26 3.98 -4.61 -14.47
N VAL A 27 2.81 -4.36 -15.07
CA VAL A 27 2.08 -5.36 -15.84
C VAL A 27 2.93 -5.87 -17.01
N GLN A 28 3.55 -4.97 -17.77
CA GLN A 28 4.41 -5.35 -18.88
C GLN A 28 5.60 -6.21 -18.42
N SER A 29 6.28 -5.82 -17.34
CA SER A 29 7.41 -6.60 -16.80
C SER A 29 6.99 -7.98 -16.30
N LEU A 30 5.80 -8.10 -15.71
CA LEU A 30 5.23 -9.38 -15.28
C LEU A 30 4.93 -10.29 -16.48
N GLU A 31 4.40 -9.74 -17.58
CA GLU A 31 4.14 -10.48 -18.82
C GLU A 31 5.41 -10.93 -19.54
N ASP A 32 6.41 -10.04 -19.61
CA ASP A 32 7.68 -10.35 -20.24
C ASP A 32 8.44 -11.44 -19.48
N GLY A 33 8.05 -11.73 -18.22
CA GLY A 33 8.74 -12.67 -17.33
C GLY A 33 10.18 -12.25 -17.03
N THR A 34 10.51 -10.97 -17.25
CA THR A 34 11.84 -10.41 -17.10
C THR A 34 11.79 -9.11 -16.31
N GLY A 35 12.90 -8.79 -15.66
CA GLY A 35 13.02 -7.58 -14.85
C GLY A 35 12.65 -7.79 -13.38
N PRO A 36 12.70 -6.71 -12.58
CA PRO A 36 12.67 -6.82 -11.13
C PRO A 36 11.27 -7.09 -10.57
N TYR A 37 10.20 -6.94 -11.37
CA TYR A 37 8.83 -6.91 -10.86
C TYR A 37 8.16 -8.28 -10.68
N GLN A 38 8.80 -9.37 -11.13
CA GLN A 38 8.38 -10.75 -10.79
C GLN A 38 8.22 -10.91 -9.26
N THR A 39 9.10 -10.27 -8.50
CA THR A 39 8.98 -10.11 -7.05
C THR A 39 8.85 -8.63 -6.74
N SER A 40 7.69 -8.16 -6.29
CA SER A 40 7.41 -6.73 -6.09
C SER A 40 7.07 -6.39 -4.64
N MET A 41 7.61 -5.25 -4.17
CA MET A 41 7.33 -4.65 -2.87
C MET A 41 6.77 -3.23 -3.07
N ILE A 42 5.47 -3.06 -2.84
CA ILE A 42 4.79 -1.76 -2.82
C ILE A 42 4.79 -1.23 -1.39
N TYR A 43 5.36 -0.05 -1.15
CA TYR A 43 5.44 0.46 0.21
C TYR A 43 5.24 1.95 0.33
N GLY A 44 4.83 2.37 1.51
CA GLY A 44 4.51 3.74 1.83
C GLY A 44 3.57 3.82 3.02
N MET A 45 3.33 5.02 3.52
CA MET A 45 2.52 5.24 4.71
C MET A 45 1.05 4.83 4.51
N ARG A 46 0.28 4.78 5.60
CA ARG A 46 -1.14 4.43 5.56
C ARG A 46 -1.92 5.44 4.71
N GLY A 47 -2.90 4.98 3.93
CA GLY A 47 -3.75 5.85 3.09
C GLY A 47 -3.09 6.43 1.83
N VAL A 48 -1.86 6.05 1.48
CA VAL A 48 -1.26 6.44 0.17
C VAL A 48 -1.76 5.57 -0.99
N GLY A 49 -2.70 4.65 -0.79
CA GLY A 49 -3.25 3.83 -1.88
C GLY A 49 -2.37 2.67 -2.35
N LYS A 50 -1.62 2.03 -1.44
CA LYS A 50 -0.89 0.78 -1.73
C LYS A 50 -1.84 -0.32 -2.22
N THR A 51 -2.90 -0.59 -1.44
CA THR A 51 -3.95 -1.56 -1.77
C THR A 51 -4.61 -1.24 -3.10
N SER A 52 -4.91 0.04 -3.38
CA SER A 52 -5.49 0.46 -4.67
C SER A 52 -4.54 0.24 -5.84
N LEU A 53 -3.22 0.37 -5.64
CA LEU A 53 -2.23 0.04 -6.69
C LEU A 53 -2.13 -1.47 -6.92
N LEU A 54 -2.06 -2.26 -5.85
CA LEU A 54 -2.09 -3.72 -5.95
C LEU A 54 -3.34 -4.17 -6.73
N ALA A 55 -4.51 -3.66 -6.35
CA ALA A 55 -5.80 -3.98 -6.97
C ALA A 55 -5.91 -3.55 -8.44
N ASP A 56 -5.32 -2.43 -8.84
CA ASP A 56 -5.35 -1.99 -10.26
C ASP A 56 -4.46 -2.88 -11.13
N ILE A 57 -3.27 -3.25 -10.64
CA ILE A 57 -2.36 -4.18 -11.33
C ILE A 57 -3.04 -5.55 -11.50
N THR A 58 -3.55 -6.11 -10.41
CA THR A 58 -4.21 -7.42 -10.45
C THR A 58 -5.47 -7.39 -11.32
N SER A 59 -6.30 -6.35 -11.24
CA SER A 59 -7.50 -6.23 -12.10
C SER A 59 -7.17 -6.16 -13.60
N LYS A 60 -6.02 -5.62 -13.99
CA LYS A 60 -5.56 -5.67 -15.40
C LYS A 60 -5.14 -7.08 -15.81
N LEU A 61 -4.52 -7.85 -14.91
CA LEU A 61 -4.09 -9.22 -15.18
C LEU A 61 -5.27 -10.22 -15.12
N GLU A 62 -6.24 -10.02 -14.24
CA GLU A 62 -7.47 -10.83 -14.14
C GLU A 62 -8.30 -10.85 -15.44
N LYS A 63 -8.15 -9.82 -16.29
CA LYS A 63 -8.81 -9.74 -17.60
C LYS A 63 -8.14 -10.61 -18.67
N LYS A 64 -7.02 -11.27 -18.34
CA LYS A 64 -6.23 -12.07 -19.27
C LYS A 64 -6.42 -13.55 -18.95
N ASP A 65 -6.65 -14.35 -19.99
CA ASP A 65 -6.97 -15.77 -19.84
C ASP A 65 -5.78 -16.64 -19.41
N ASP A 66 -4.56 -16.10 -19.50
CA ASP A 66 -3.26 -16.74 -19.19
C ASP A 66 -2.72 -16.37 -17.80
N TRP A 67 -3.55 -15.75 -16.95
CA TRP A 67 -3.20 -15.42 -15.57
C TRP A 67 -4.17 -16.01 -14.55
N ILE A 68 -3.58 -16.53 -13.46
CA ILE A 68 -4.26 -16.89 -12.22
C ILE A 68 -3.78 -15.92 -11.14
N ILE A 69 -4.69 -15.19 -10.53
CA ILE A 69 -4.38 -14.21 -9.47
C ILE A 69 -4.93 -14.74 -8.15
N VAL A 70 -4.06 -14.84 -7.14
CA VAL A 70 -4.44 -15.30 -5.80
C VAL A 70 -4.12 -14.22 -4.78
N TYR A 71 -5.16 -13.72 -4.10
CA TYR A 71 -5.00 -12.86 -2.93
C TYR A 71 -4.89 -13.72 -1.67
N LEU A 72 -3.85 -13.51 -0.87
CA LEU A 72 -3.70 -14.15 0.42
C LEU A 72 -3.84 -13.13 1.54
N ALA A 73 -4.70 -13.44 2.51
CA ALA A 73 -4.71 -12.77 3.80
C ALA A 73 -3.61 -13.37 4.69
N MET A 74 -3.03 -12.55 5.56
CA MET A 74 -2.01 -12.96 6.53
C MET A 74 -2.62 -13.87 7.62
N THR A 75 -2.73 -15.17 7.35
CA THR A 75 -3.21 -16.22 8.27
C THR A 75 -2.14 -17.28 8.49
N ASN A 76 -2.37 -18.25 9.39
CA ASN A 76 -1.37 -19.28 9.70
C ASN A 76 -1.17 -20.31 8.56
N ASP A 77 -2.14 -20.45 7.65
CA ASP A 77 -2.20 -21.53 6.65
C ASP A 77 -1.99 -20.99 5.22
N LEU A 78 -1.04 -20.07 5.04
CA LEU A 78 -0.82 -19.37 3.75
C LEU A 78 -0.60 -20.32 2.57
N LEU A 79 0.20 -21.37 2.73
CA LEU A 79 0.52 -22.31 1.64
C LEU A 79 -0.68 -23.17 1.24
N GLU A 80 -1.42 -23.67 2.23
CA GLU A 80 -2.64 -24.44 2.00
C GLU A 80 -3.68 -23.58 1.29
N THR A 81 -3.89 -22.35 1.79
CA THR A 81 -4.78 -21.36 1.20
C THR A 81 -4.37 -21.01 -0.23
N LEU A 82 -3.06 -20.90 -0.49
CA LEU A 82 -2.53 -20.68 -1.83
C LEU A 82 -2.88 -21.83 -2.77
N ILE A 83 -2.55 -23.08 -2.40
CA ILE A 83 -2.85 -24.28 -3.20
C ILE A 83 -4.34 -24.34 -3.52
N GLN A 84 -5.18 -24.19 -2.50
CA GLN A 84 -6.64 -24.21 -2.68
C GLN A 84 -7.12 -23.10 -3.61
N SER A 85 -6.57 -21.89 -3.46
CA SER A 85 -6.96 -20.74 -4.28
C SER A 85 -6.50 -20.88 -5.72
N VAL A 86 -5.28 -21.39 -5.98
CA VAL A 86 -4.83 -21.68 -7.35
C VAL A 86 -5.80 -22.65 -8.04
N TYR A 87 -6.22 -23.72 -7.37
CA TYR A 87 -7.22 -24.63 -7.93
C TYR A 87 -8.57 -23.93 -8.14
N ARG A 88 -9.03 -23.10 -7.21
CA ARG A 88 -10.34 -22.42 -7.30
C ARG A 88 -10.40 -21.42 -8.46
N GLU A 89 -9.38 -20.60 -8.61
CA GLU A 89 -9.31 -19.53 -9.62
C GLU A 89 -8.97 -20.08 -11.02
N ALA A 90 -8.42 -21.30 -11.11
CA ALA A 90 -8.17 -21.96 -12.39
C ALA A 90 -9.46 -22.16 -13.22
N ASN A 91 -9.34 -21.98 -14.54
CA ASN A 91 -10.40 -22.33 -15.49
C ASN A 91 -10.61 -23.85 -15.59
N SER A 92 -11.67 -24.28 -16.29
CA SER A 92 -12.04 -25.70 -16.40
C SER A 92 -10.94 -26.59 -16.99
N LYS A 93 -10.21 -26.09 -18.00
CA LYS A 93 -9.11 -26.83 -18.64
C LYS A 93 -7.96 -27.07 -17.66
N ILE A 94 -7.59 -26.05 -16.89
CA ILE A 94 -6.52 -26.17 -15.89
C ILE A 94 -6.97 -27.06 -14.74
N LYS A 95 -8.20 -26.91 -14.23
CA LYS A 95 -8.76 -27.79 -13.18
C LYS A 95 -8.73 -29.26 -13.59
N GLN A 96 -9.09 -29.58 -14.82
CA GLN A 96 -9.01 -30.95 -15.35
C GLN A 96 -7.58 -31.51 -15.32
N ALA A 97 -6.59 -30.68 -15.69
CA ALA A 97 -5.19 -31.09 -15.64
C ALA A 97 -4.66 -31.23 -14.20
N LEU A 98 -5.08 -30.35 -13.28
CA LEU A 98 -4.73 -30.44 -11.86
C LEU A 98 -5.32 -31.68 -11.20
N ASN A 99 -6.52 -32.11 -11.59
CA ASN A 99 -7.14 -33.35 -11.11
C ASN A 99 -6.46 -34.63 -11.60
N MET A 100 -5.46 -34.53 -12.48
CA MET A 100 -4.60 -35.65 -12.88
C MET A 100 -3.32 -35.76 -12.05
N ILE A 101 -3.12 -34.88 -11.05
CA ILE A 101 -2.00 -35.01 -10.11
C ILE A 101 -2.26 -36.24 -9.23
N ASP A 102 -1.39 -37.24 -9.33
CA ASP A 102 -1.53 -38.51 -8.61
C ASP A 102 -1.55 -38.29 -7.09
N GLY A 103 -2.50 -38.96 -6.41
CA GLY A 103 -2.62 -38.93 -4.95
C GLY A 103 -3.21 -37.65 -4.37
N VAL A 104 -3.78 -36.76 -5.20
CA VAL A 104 -4.45 -35.54 -4.75
C VAL A 104 -5.87 -35.46 -5.31
N LYS A 105 -6.85 -35.19 -4.45
CA LYS A 105 -8.24 -34.96 -4.84
C LYS A 105 -8.64 -33.55 -4.46
N PHE A 106 -8.86 -32.69 -5.45
CA PHE A 106 -9.39 -31.35 -5.23
C PHE A 106 -10.91 -31.35 -5.16
N SER A 107 -11.46 -30.54 -4.26
CA SER A 107 -12.90 -30.33 -4.08
C SER A 107 -13.22 -28.84 -3.94
N ALA A 108 -14.51 -28.51 -3.88
CA ALA A 108 -14.95 -27.12 -3.64
C ALA A 108 -14.54 -26.59 -2.25
N PHE A 109 -14.26 -27.48 -1.28
CA PHE A 109 -14.00 -27.12 0.12
C PHE A 109 -12.54 -27.28 0.53
N GLY A 110 -11.67 -27.77 -0.35
CA GLY A 110 -10.27 -28.07 -0.03
C GLY A 110 -9.72 -29.18 -0.91
N PHE A 111 -8.63 -29.80 -0.48
CA PHE A 111 -8.04 -30.95 -1.16
C PHE A 111 -7.66 -32.03 -0.16
N GLU A 112 -7.73 -33.29 -0.60
CA GLU A 112 -7.28 -34.46 0.14
C GLU A 112 -6.01 -35.01 -0.51
N ILE A 113 -5.05 -35.43 0.30
CA ILE A 113 -3.80 -36.04 -0.15
C ILE A 113 -3.76 -37.48 0.37
N ASP A 114 -3.67 -38.46 -0.53
CA ASP A 114 -3.73 -39.89 -0.19
C ASP A 114 -2.44 -40.43 0.48
N PHE A 115 -1.42 -39.58 0.70
CA PHE A 115 -0.15 -39.94 1.33
C PHE A 115 -0.20 -39.76 2.87
N ASN A 116 0.18 -40.80 3.64
CA ASN A 116 0.50 -40.66 5.06
C ASN A 116 1.81 -39.88 5.20
N ILE A 117 1.76 -38.64 5.70
CA ILE A 117 2.95 -37.78 5.80
C ILE A 117 3.15 -37.26 7.22
N ALA A 118 4.39 -37.34 7.71
CA ALA A 118 4.83 -36.88 9.02
C ALA A 118 5.12 -35.36 9.09
N ASP A 119 5.21 -34.66 7.95
CA ASP A 119 5.46 -33.21 7.84
C ASP A 119 4.61 -32.56 6.71
N SER A 120 3.63 -31.74 7.09
CA SER A 120 2.71 -31.07 6.18
C SER A 120 3.37 -30.03 5.28
N GLN A 121 4.49 -29.41 5.70
CA GLN A 121 5.11 -28.33 4.93
C GLN A 121 5.79 -28.83 3.65
N THR A 122 6.58 -29.91 3.78
CA THR A 122 7.21 -30.58 2.64
C THR A 122 6.16 -31.03 1.62
N THR A 123 4.98 -31.46 2.09
CA THR A 123 3.85 -31.86 1.26
C THR A 123 3.32 -30.72 0.41
N TYR A 124 3.03 -29.57 1.04
CA TYR A 124 2.50 -28.40 0.32
C TYR A 124 3.49 -27.82 -0.67
N GLN A 125 4.79 -27.85 -0.37
CA GLN A 125 5.82 -27.45 -1.33
C GLN A 125 5.79 -28.33 -2.59
N VAL A 126 5.75 -29.66 -2.41
CA VAL A 126 5.71 -30.61 -3.54
C VAL A 126 4.42 -30.43 -4.35
N LEU A 127 3.27 -30.28 -3.68
CA LEU A 127 2.00 -30.06 -4.36
C LEU A 127 2.00 -28.76 -5.16
N LEU A 128 2.44 -27.64 -4.57
CA LEU A 128 2.56 -26.37 -5.28
C LEU A 128 3.46 -26.51 -6.52
N GLU A 129 4.58 -27.25 -6.41
CA GLU A 129 5.46 -27.52 -7.55
C GLU A 129 4.76 -28.30 -8.66
N GLU A 130 4.01 -29.37 -8.34
CA GLU A 130 3.24 -30.13 -9.34
C GLU A 130 2.17 -29.27 -10.01
N MET A 131 1.48 -28.41 -9.25
CA MET A 131 0.53 -27.45 -9.81
C MET A 131 1.22 -26.48 -10.77
N LEU A 132 2.39 -25.94 -10.40
CA LEU A 132 3.16 -25.03 -11.25
C LEU A 132 3.69 -25.70 -12.53
N LYS A 133 4.01 -27.00 -12.51
CA LYS A 133 4.32 -27.78 -13.73
C LYS A 133 3.13 -27.81 -14.67
N VAL A 134 1.92 -28.04 -14.14
CA VAL A 134 0.68 -27.99 -14.92
C VAL A 134 0.49 -26.59 -15.49
N LEU A 135 0.57 -25.54 -14.68
CA LEU A 135 0.42 -24.15 -15.17
C LEU A 135 1.42 -23.84 -16.28
N LYS A 136 2.70 -24.19 -16.10
CA LYS A 136 3.76 -23.99 -17.10
C LYS A 136 3.46 -24.70 -18.43
N LYS A 137 3.02 -25.96 -18.39
CA LYS A 137 2.65 -26.73 -19.59
C LYS A 137 1.49 -26.10 -20.37
N HIS A 138 0.64 -25.36 -19.66
CA HIS A 138 -0.55 -24.71 -20.21
C HIS A 138 -0.37 -23.21 -20.46
N ASN A 139 0.85 -22.68 -20.38
CA ASN A 139 1.17 -21.25 -20.50
C ASN A 139 0.33 -20.36 -19.57
N GLN A 140 0.18 -20.80 -18.32
CA GLN A 140 -0.50 -20.04 -17.26
C GLN A 140 0.51 -19.45 -16.29
N SER A 141 0.33 -18.18 -15.96
CA SER A 141 1.11 -17.45 -14.96
C SER A 141 0.34 -17.29 -13.66
N LEU A 142 1.01 -17.46 -12.53
CA LEU A 142 0.47 -17.24 -11.19
C LEU A 142 1.02 -15.93 -10.63
N LEU A 143 0.14 -15.05 -10.15
CA LEU A 143 0.50 -13.92 -9.29
C LEU A 143 -0.09 -14.11 -7.90
N ILE A 144 0.76 -14.11 -6.89
CA ILE A 144 0.38 -14.09 -5.47
C ILE A 144 0.38 -12.64 -5.00
N ALA A 145 -0.77 -12.15 -4.54
CA ALA A 145 -0.96 -10.80 -4.03
C ALA A 145 -1.17 -10.84 -2.51
N ILE A 146 -0.33 -10.13 -1.74
CA ILE A 146 -0.41 -10.07 -0.27
C ILE A 146 -0.45 -8.60 0.15
N ASP A 147 -1.52 -8.19 0.81
CA ASP A 147 -1.65 -6.82 1.34
C ASP A 147 -1.19 -6.75 2.81
N GLU A 148 -0.63 -5.61 3.20
CA GLU A 148 -0.11 -5.33 4.55
C GLU A 148 0.82 -6.42 5.14
N VAL A 149 1.78 -6.89 4.34
CA VAL A 149 2.76 -7.89 4.74
C VAL A 149 3.53 -7.48 6.00
N LYS A 150 3.83 -8.49 6.83
CA LYS A 150 4.68 -8.41 8.03
C LYS A 150 5.63 -9.60 8.03
N GLU A 151 6.75 -9.45 8.71
CA GLU A 151 7.65 -10.59 8.97
C GLU A 151 6.99 -11.54 9.97
N THR A 152 6.50 -12.67 9.47
CA THR A 152 5.98 -13.78 10.27
C THR A 152 6.60 -15.09 9.79
N PRO A 153 6.63 -16.15 10.63
CA PRO A 153 7.14 -17.46 10.22
C PRO A 153 6.52 -17.97 8.92
N GLU A 154 5.23 -17.71 8.71
CA GLU A 154 4.47 -18.14 7.54
C GLU A 154 4.90 -17.40 6.27
N ILE A 155 5.13 -16.09 6.34
CA ILE A 155 5.67 -15.33 5.22
C ILE A 155 7.10 -15.74 4.91
N VAL A 156 7.93 -15.99 5.93
CA VAL A 156 9.28 -16.50 5.73
C VAL A 156 9.25 -17.85 5.02
N ASN A 157 8.35 -18.74 5.42
CA ASN A 157 8.18 -20.04 4.78
C ASN A 157 7.70 -19.92 3.32
N LEU A 158 6.61 -19.17 3.07
CA LEU A 158 6.08 -18.92 1.73
C LEU A 158 7.13 -18.31 0.81
N ALA A 159 7.85 -17.28 1.27
CA ALA A 159 8.89 -16.61 0.50
C ALA A 159 10.08 -17.52 0.19
N SER A 160 10.45 -18.41 1.12
CA SER A 160 11.51 -19.41 0.91
C SER A 160 11.12 -20.43 -0.16
N ILE A 161 9.89 -20.94 -0.13
CA ILE A 161 9.36 -21.85 -1.16
C ILE A 161 9.26 -21.13 -2.51
N TYR A 162 8.73 -19.90 -2.52
CA TYR A 162 8.65 -19.07 -3.71
C TYR A 162 10.03 -18.89 -4.38
N GLN A 163 11.08 -18.62 -3.59
CA GLN A 163 12.44 -18.50 -4.11
C GLN A 163 12.88 -19.77 -4.86
N ILE A 164 12.58 -20.96 -4.33
CA ILE A 164 12.89 -22.24 -5.00
C ILE A 164 12.11 -22.34 -6.32
N MET A 165 10.84 -21.94 -6.35
CA MET A 165 10.02 -22.02 -7.56
C MET A 165 10.50 -21.06 -8.66
N VAL A 166 10.93 -19.86 -8.29
CA VAL A 166 11.58 -18.91 -9.21
C VAL A 166 12.89 -19.49 -9.75
N LEU A 167 13.73 -20.08 -8.90
CA LEU A 167 14.98 -20.73 -9.33
C LEU A 167 14.74 -21.87 -10.34
N LYS A 168 13.62 -22.59 -10.20
CA LYS A 168 13.20 -23.65 -11.13
C LYS A 168 12.50 -23.11 -12.39
N ASN A 169 12.43 -21.79 -12.56
CA ASN A 169 11.79 -21.12 -13.70
C ASN A 169 10.31 -21.52 -13.87
N TYR A 170 9.57 -21.62 -12.76
CA TYR A 170 8.11 -21.75 -12.80
C TYR A 170 7.44 -20.38 -13.00
N PRO A 171 6.25 -20.33 -13.61
CA PRO A 171 5.56 -19.09 -13.93
C PRO A 171 4.84 -18.55 -12.68
N ILE A 172 5.60 -18.23 -11.64
CA ILE A 172 5.11 -17.72 -10.36
C ILE A 172 5.70 -16.33 -10.10
N ASN A 173 4.85 -15.44 -9.61
CA ASN A 173 5.16 -14.06 -9.29
C ASN A 173 4.56 -13.75 -7.90
N ILE A 174 5.17 -12.81 -7.18
CA ILE A 174 4.65 -12.35 -5.90
C ILE A 174 4.68 -10.83 -5.81
N MET A 175 3.59 -10.25 -5.33
CA MET A 175 3.48 -8.83 -5.04
C MET A 175 2.98 -8.64 -3.62
N MET A 176 3.75 -7.90 -2.85
CA MET A 176 3.46 -7.59 -1.46
C MET A 176 3.30 -6.09 -1.29
N THR A 177 2.37 -5.68 -0.42
CA THR A 177 2.34 -4.30 0.08
C THR A 177 2.65 -4.23 1.55
N GLY A 178 3.29 -3.15 2.01
CA GLY A 178 3.60 -2.99 3.43
C GLY A 178 3.92 -1.56 3.84
N LEU A 179 4.01 -1.33 5.14
CA LEU A 179 4.62 -0.11 5.65
C LEU A 179 6.13 -0.14 5.40
N PRO A 180 6.81 1.02 5.29
CA PRO A 180 8.25 1.06 5.07
C PRO A 180 9.04 0.23 6.11
N LYS A 181 8.61 0.26 7.38
CA LYS A 181 9.20 -0.54 8.46
C LYS A 181 9.08 -2.04 8.19
N ASN A 182 7.88 -2.55 7.90
CA ASN A 182 7.65 -3.98 7.67
C ASN A 182 8.44 -4.50 6.45
N VAL A 183 8.51 -3.69 5.38
CA VAL A 183 9.31 -4.05 4.20
C VAL A 183 10.80 -4.06 4.53
N SER A 184 11.26 -3.12 5.36
CA SER A 184 12.65 -3.13 5.84
C SER A 184 12.95 -4.34 6.72
N GLU A 185 12.04 -4.75 7.60
CA GLU A 185 12.20 -5.94 8.47
C GLU A 185 12.34 -7.21 7.60
N LEU A 186 11.41 -7.43 6.67
CA LEU A 186 11.48 -8.55 5.72
C LEU A 186 12.78 -8.59 4.90
N GLN A 187 13.29 -7.43 4.48
CA GLN A 187 14.52 -7.34 3.70
C GLN A 187 15.79 -7.60 4.52
N ASN A 188 15.75 -7.31 5.82
CA ASN A 188 16.87 -7.53 6.74
C ASN A 188 16.85 -8.93 7.35
N ASN A 189 15.84 -9.74 7.05
CA ASN A 189 15.80 -11.14 7.46
C ASN A 189 16.88 -11.94 6.72
N ASP A 190 17.70 -12.67 7.47
CA ASP A 190 18.86 -13.41 6.95
C ASP A 190 18.49 -14.52 5.95
N VAL A 191 17.26 -15.06 6.03
CA VAL A 191 16.74 -16.08 5.11
C VAL A 191 16.23 -15.45 3.82
N LEU A 192 15.59 -14.28 3.91
CA LEU A 192 14.87 -13.66 2.79
C LEU A 192 15.70 -12.65 1.99
N THR A 193 17.03 -12.75 2.03
CA THR A 193 17.96 -11.81 1.37
C THR A 193 17.72 -11.65 -0.14
N PHE A 194 17.07 -12.61 -0.80
CA PHE A 194 16.67 -12.46 -2.21
C PHE A 194 15.68 -11.31 -2.43
N LEU A 195 14.85 -10.96 -1.43
CA LEU A 195 13.92 -9.83 -1.46
C LEU A 195 14.64 -8.47 -1.61
N LEU A 196 15.95 -8.39 -1.34
CA LEU A 196 16.75 -7.19 -1.64
C LEU A 196 16.75 -6.86 -3.14
N ARG A 197 16.55 -7.86 -4.00
CA ARG A 197 16.50 -7.73 -5.47
C ARG A 197 15.08 -7.58 -6.02
N SER A 198 14.06 -7.54 -5.15
CA SER A 198 12.67 -7.29 -5.55
C SER A 198 12.49 -5.89 -6.14
N GLY A 199 11.58 -5.76 -7.09
CA GLY A 199 11.11 -4.48 -7.62
C GLY A 199 10.51 -3.64 -6.50
N ARG A 200 11.09 -2.46 -6.27
CA ARG A 200 10.65 -1.54 -5.22
C ARG A 200 9.76 -0.46 -5.79
N ILE A 201 8.56 -0.33 -5.24
CA ILE A 201 7.57 0.65 -5.66
C ILE A 201 7.23 1.54 -4.44
N PRO A 202 8.08 2.54 -4.13
CA PRO A 202 7.75 3.53 -3.10
C PRO A 202 6.59 4.40 -3.57
N LEU A 203 5.56 4.47 -2.75
CA LEU A 203 4.45 5.39 -2.93
C LEU A 203 4.67 6.62 -2.06
N GLY A 204 4.78 7.76 -2.73
CA GLY A 204 4.89 9.08 -2.14
C GLY A 204 3.64 9.92 -2.35
N PRO A 205 3.74 11.24 -2.09
CA PRO A 205 2.67 12.17 -2.39
C PRO A 205 2.35 12.18 -3.88
N LEU A 206 1.07 12.34 -4.20
CA LEU A 206 0.57 12.55 -5.54
C LEU A 206 0.98 13.93 -6.05
N ASP A 207 1.12 14.04 -7.38
CA ASP A 207 1.46 15.29 -8.02
C ASP A 207 0.34 16.34 -7.84
N PRO A 208 0.64 17.57 -7.38
CA PRO A 208 -0.37 18.60 -7.17
C PRO A 208 -1.09 19.05 -8.45
N PHE A 209 -0.44 19.01 -9.62
CA PHE A 209 -1.08 19.34 -10.88
C PHE A 209 -2.07 18.26 -11.28
N ASP A 210 -1.71 16.98 -11.09
CA ASP A 210 -2.62 15.85 -11.29
C ASP A 210 -3.84 15.95 -10.36
N ILE A 211 -3.64 16.24 -9.07
CA ILE A 211 -4.74 16.44 -8.10
C ILE A 211 -5.68 17.53 -8.58
N LYS A 212 -5.14 18.72 -8.90
CA LYS A 212 -5.92 19.86 -9.35
C LYS A 212 -6.73 19.51 -10.60
N TYR A 213 -6.09 18.87 -11.57
CA TYR A 213 -6.71 18.43 -12.81
C TYR A 213 -7.84 17.43 -12.56
N ARG A 214 -7.64 16.44 -11.69
CA ARG A 214 -8.67 15.43 -11.40
C ARG A 214 -9.84 16.01 -10.60
N TYR A 215 -9.61 16.93 -9.67
CA TYR A 215 -10.72 17.67 -9.05
C TYR A 215 -11.53 18.43 -10.10
N GLN A 216 -10.86 19.21 -10.95
CA GLN A 216 -11.52 19.95 -12.02
C GLN A 216 -12.39 19.02 -12.88
N LYS A 217 -11.82 17.91 -13.37
CA LYS A 217 -12.54 16.96 -14.21
C LYS A 217 -13.68 16.25 -13.49
N ALA A 218 -13.55 16.00 -12.18
CA ALA A 218 -14.63 15.39 -11.40
C ALA A 218 -15.84 16.31 -11.34
N PHE A 219 -15.65 17.58 -10.95
CA PHE A 219 -16.74 18.56 -10.85
C PHE A 219 -17.34 18.90 -12.22
N GLU A 220 -16.52 19.13 -13.24
CA GLU A 220 -16.99 19.39 -14.62
C GLU A 220 -17.91 18.28 -15.14
N ARG A 221 -17.61 17.00 -14.85
CA ARG A 221 -18.44 15.86 -15.29
C ARG A 221 -19.82 15.79 -14.64
N ALA A 222 -20.04 16.50 -13.53
CA ALA A 222 -21.33 16.63 -12.88
C ALA A 222 -21.96 18.01 -13.06
N ASP A 223 -21.52 18.76 -14.07
CA ASP A 223 -22.01 20.11 -14.36
C ASP A 223 -21.88 21.06 -13.15
N LYS A 224 -20.85 20.83 -12.32
CA LYS A 224 -20.46 21.71 -11.22
C LYS A 224 -19.34 22.63 -11.68
N GLU A 225 -19.58 23.93 -11.62
CA GLU A 225 -18.58 24.96 -11.89
C GLU A 225 -17.70 25.17 -10.65
N ILE A 226 -16.39 25.21 -10.85
CA ILE A 226 -15.43 25.42 -9.76
C ILE A 226 -14.34 26.38 -10.20
N SER A 227 -14.09 27.40 -9.38
CA SER A 227 -13.07 28.40 -9.69
C SER A 227 -11.66 27.83 -9.55
N ASN A 228 -10.70 28.43 -10.25
CA ASN A 228 -9.29 28.06 -10.13
C ASN A 228 -8.72 28.31 -8.71
N SER A 229 -9.23 29.30 -7.98
CA SER A 229 -8.79 29.56 -6.60
C SER A 229 -9.29 28.48 -5.64
N THR A 230 -10.56 28.07 -5.77
CA THR A 230 -11.14 26.93 -5.03
C THR A 230 -10.36 25.64 -5.30
N LEU A 231 -10.08 25.32 -6.57
CA LEU A 231 -9.27 24.15 -6.94
C LEU A 231 -7.87 24.19 -6.32
N MET A 232 -7.22 25.36 -6.33
CA MET A 232 -5.90 25.55 -5.72
C MET A 232 -5.94 25.37 -4.20
N LYS A 233 -6.98 25.90 -3.53
CA LYS A 233 -7.22 25.72 -2.10
C LYS A 233 -7.37 24.24 -1.77
N MET A 234 -8.30 23.53 -2.43
CA MET A 234 -8.50 22.09 -2.25
C MET A 234 -7.19 21.31 -2.44
N THR A 235 -6.48 21.58 -3.53
CA THR A 235 -5.19 20.92 -3.85
C THR A 235 -4.18 21.10 -2.72
N LYS A 236 -3.99 22.33 -2.21
CA LYS A 236 -3.05 22.61 -1.12
C LYS A 236 -3.42 21.87 0.17
N LEU A 237 -4.70 21.78 0.50
CA LEU A 237 -5.19 21.10 1.71
C LEU A 237 -4.88 19.59 1.68
N THR A 238 -4.73 18.97 0.51
CA THR A 238 -4.36 17.55 0.42
C THR A 238 -2.89 17.26 0.74
N LYS A 239 -1.98 18.23 0.51
CA LYS A 239 -0.52 18.00 0.46
C LYS A 239 -0.09 16.78 -0.38
N GLY A 240 -0.85 16.40 -1.41
CA GLY A 240 -0.54 15.20 -2.20
C GLY A 240 -0.93 13.88 -1.52
N TYR A 241 -1.53 13.89 -0.32
CA TYR A 241 -1.92 12.68 0.37
C TYR A 241 -3.18 12.07 -0.27
N ALA A 242 -3.08 10.83 -0.77
CA ALA A 242 -4.12 10.20 -1.57
C ALA A 242 -5.46 10.04 -0.82
N TYR A 243 -5.42 9.67 0.47
CA TYR A 243 -6.62 9.61 1.30
C TYR A 243 -7.24 11.01 1.47
N ALA A 244 -6.43 12.03 1.75
CA ALA A 244 -6.91 13.41 1.84
C ALA A 244 -7.55 13.91 0.53
N PHE A 245 -7.03 13.49 -0.62
CA PHE A 245 -7.63 13.80 -1.91
C PHE A 245 -9.05 13.20 -2.05
N GLN A 246 -9.22 11.92 -1.72
CA GLN A 246 -10.53 11.28 -1.81
C GLN A 246 -11.51 11.89 -0.81
N ASP A 247 -11.07 12.09 0.42
CA ASP A 247 -11.93 12.51 1.52
C ASP A 247 -12.40 13.97 1.38
N LEU A 248 -11.49 14.89 1.05
CA LEU A 248 -11.87 16.27 0.78
C LEU A 248 -12.78 16.39 -0.44
N GLY A 249 -12.47 15.67 -1.52
CA GLY A 249 -13.32 15.61 -2.70
C GLY A 249 -14.71 15.09 -2.39
N TYR A 250 -14.81 14.05 -1.56
CA TYR A 250 -16.07 13.46 -1.13
C TYR A 250 -16.94 14.46 -0.40
N TYR A 251 -16.40 15.15 0.61
CA TYR A 251 -17.18 16.11 1.40
C TYR A 251 -17.57 17.35 0.60
N VAL A 252 -16.64 17.95 -0.15
CA VAL A 252 -16.93 19.12 -0.99
C VAL A 252 -17.98 18.77 -2.04
N TRP A 253 -17.92 17.57 -2.63
CA TRP A 253 -18.94 17.12 -3.57
C TRP A 253 -20.33 17.05 -2.95
N GLN A 254 -20.45 16.55 -1.72
CA GLN A 254 -21.73 16.38 -1.03
C GLN A 254 -22.34 17.70 -0.55
N HIS A 255 -21.50 18.67 -0.20
CA HIS A 255 -21.92 19.91 0.45
C HIS A 255 -21.86 21.14 -0.46
N SER A 256 -21.57 20.96 -1.75
CA SER A 256 -21.65 22.02 -2.76
C SER A 256 -22.85 21.83 -3.66
N ASP A 257 -23.39 22.95 -4.17
CA ASP A 257 -24.39 22.95 -5.23
C ASP A 257 -23.72 22.91 -6.62
N THR A 258 -24.31 23.56 -7.62
CA THR A 258 -23.74 23.70 -8.97
C THR A 258 -22.52 24.62 -9.01
N GLN A 259 -22.38 25.54 -8.05
CA GLN A 259 -21.23 26.42 -7.92
C GLN A 259 -20.43 26.00 -6.69
N VAL A 260 -19.20 25.54 -6.90
CA VAL A 260 -18.30 25.12 -5.82
C VAL A 260 -17.40 26.27 -5.41
N THR A 261 -17.58 26.74 -4.20
CA THR A 261 -16.95 27.93 -3.64
C THR A 261 -15.87 27.58 -2.63
N GLU A 262 -15.06 28.58 -2.24
CA GLU A 262 -14.11 28.41 -1.15
C GLU A 262 -14.78 28.25 0.22
N GLU A 263 -16.01 28.75 0.37
CA GLU A 263 -16.82 28.61 1.59
C GLU A 263 -17.28 27.16 1.78
N ASP A 264 -17.68 26.46 0.71
CA ASP A 264 -18.01 25.03 0.77
C ASP A 264 -16.83 24.20 1.30
N VAL A 265 -15.61 24.56 0.89
CA VAL A 265 -14.37 23.90 1.37
C VAL A 265 -14.14 24.18 2.85
N ASP A 266 -14.41 25.41 3.33
CA ASP A 266 -14.26 25.77 4.73
C ASP A 266 -15.32 25.09 5.62
N ASN A 267 -16.55 25.00 5.13
CA ASN A 267 -17.68 24.39 5.83
C ASN A 267 -17.45 22.89 6.13
N VAL A 268 -16.74 22.18 5.25
CA VAL A 268 -16.43 20.76 5.45
C VAL A 268 -15.11 20.50 6.16
N LEU A 269 -14.32 21.54 6.44
CA LEU A 269 -12.95 21.38 6.94
C LEU A 269 -12.87 20.63 8.27
N SER A 270 -13.86 20.84 9.15
CA SER A 270 -13.94 20.14 10.44
C SER A 270 -14.20 18.63 10.29
N LEU A 271 -15.08 18.24 9.37
CA LEU A 271 -15.36 16.83 9.06
C LEU A 271 -14.15 16.16 8.43
N PHE A 272 -13.56 16.83 7.44
CA PHE A 272 -12.33 16.38 6.79
C PHE A 272 -11.18 16.16 7.78
N LYS A 273 -10.94 17.10 8.71
CA LYS A 273 -9.92 16.93 9.76
C LYS A 273 -10.25 15.76 10.68
N HIS A 274 -11.51 15.60 11.07
CA HIS A 274 -11.94 14.49 11.92
C HIS A 274 -11.60 13.14 11.30
N ASP A 275 -11.93 12.96 10.02
CA ASP A 275 -11.67 11.70 9.30
C ASP A 275 -10.17 11.44 9.13
N LEU A 276 -9.37 12.44 8.78
CA LEU A 276 -7.91 12.31 8.75
C LEU A 276 -7.34 11.87 10.10
N PHE A 277 -7.81 12.49 11.19
CA PHE A 277 -7.28 12.27 12.53
C PHE A 277 -7.64 10.87 13.05
N GLN A 278 -8.90 10.47 12.88
CA GLN A 278 -9.42 9.17 13.29
C GLN A 278 -8.86 8.04 12.43
N ASN A 279 -9.03 8.13 11.10
CA ASN A 279 -8.85 6.99 10.20
C ASN A 279 -7.39 6.75 9.82
N ALA A 280 -6.52 7.75 9.95
CA ALA A 280 -5.11 7.64 9.60
C ALA A 280 -4.17 8.03 10.74
N TYR A 281 -4.29 9.24 11.30
CA TYR A 281 -3.20 9.82 12.08
C TYR A 281 -3.05 9.18 13.46
N THR A 282 -4.17 8.86 14.12
CA THR A 282 -4.16 8.13 15.39
C THR A 282 -3.35 6.84 15.28
N LYS A 283 -3.56 6.06 14.21
CA LYS A 283 -2.82 4.83 13.97
C LYS A 283 -1.34 5.10 13.70
N ILE A 284 -1.03 6.06 12.83
CA ILE A 284 0.35 6.43 12.48
C ILE A 284 1.14 6.81 13.74
N ILE A 285 0.61 7.70 14.57
CA ILE A 285 1.29 8.16 15.80
C ILE A 285 1.40 7.04 16.84
N SER A 286 0.39 6.17 16.95
CA SER A 286 0.43 5.04 17.90
C SER A 286 1.56 4.04 17.64
N GLU A 287 2.01 3.92 16.38
CA GLU A 287 3.08 3.01 15.97
C GLU A 287 4.49 3.62 16.16
N LEU A 288 4.57 4.92 16.43
CA LEU A 288 5.83 5.63 16.67
C LEU A 288 6.29 5.48 18.12
N SER A 289 7.62 5.48 18.31
CA SER A 289 8.20 5.41 19.67
C SER A 289 7.98 6.72 20.44
N PRO A 290 8.09 6.71 21.78
CA PRO A 290 7.97 7.94 22.60
C PRO A 290 8.86 9.09 22.09
N THR A 291 10.12 8.77 21.74
CA THR A 291 11.04 9.77 21.19
C THR A 291 10.65 10.31 19.81
N ASP A 292 10.08 9.49 18.92
CA ASP A 292 9.54 9.99 17.65
C ASP A 292 8.41 10.99 17.91
N ARG A 293 7.49 10.64 18.82
CA ARG A 293 6.36 11.51 19.18
C ARG A 293 6.86 12.82 19.78
N LEU A 294 7.87 12.78 20.65
CA LEU A 294 8.50 13.98 21.20
C LEU A 294 9.12 14.84 20.10
N PHE A 295 9.84 14.26 19.14
CA PHE A 295 10.39 14.99 18.00
C PHE A 295 9.28 15.70 17.21
N LEU A 296 8.19 14.99 16.91
CA LEU A 296 7.06 15.54 16.16
C LEU A 296 6.32 16.61 16.95
N LEU A 297 6.18 16.46 18.27
CA LEU A 297 5.61 17.47 19.16
C LEU A 297 6.48 18.73 19.21
N THR A 298 7.80 18.59 19.29
CA THR A 298 8.74 19.71 19.20
C THR A 298 8.57 20.43 17.86
N MET A 299 8.41 19.68 16.76
CA MET A 299 8.16 20.26 15.44
C MET A 299 6.80 20.98 15.38
N ALA A 300 5.75 20.39 15.94
CA ALA A 300 4.39 20.94 15.96
C ALA A 300 4.26 22.22 16.79
N LYS A 301 5.09 22.38 17.83
CA LYS A 301 5.15 23.61 18.65
C LYS A 301 5.85 24.78 17.95
N SER A 302 6.56 24.54 16.85
CA SER A 302 7.18 25.61 16.07
C SER A 302 6.10 26.46 15.38
N LYS A 303 6.36 27.75 15.22
CA LYS A 303 5.47 28.68 14.50
C LYS A 303 5.58 28.55 12.99
N GLU A 304 6.60 27.86 12.50
CA GLU A 304 6.88 27.69 11.07
C GLU A 304 6.39 26.31 10.58
N ASN A 305 5.81 26.25 9.38
CA ASN A 305 5.46 24.98 8.73
C ASN A 305 6.70 24.17 8.28
N VAL A 306 7.82 24.87 8.10
CA VAL A 306 9.12 24.30 7.74
C VAL A 306 10.08 24.59 8.88
N VAL A 307 10.46 23.56 9.62
CA VAL A 307 11.20 23.71 10.89
C VAL A 307 12.68 23.39 10.68
N LYS A 308 13.55 24.19 11.29
CA LYS A 308 15.00 23.92 11.28
C LYS A 308 15.34 22.79 12.24
N ILE A 309 16.14 21.82 11.79
CA ILE A 309 16.63 20.73 12.63
C ILE A 309 17.44 21.25 13.83
N SER A 310 18.14 22.37 13.69
CA SER A 310 18.88 23.00 14.78
C SER A 310 17.97 23.48 15.92
N GLU A 311 16.76 23.95 15.60
CA GLU A 311 15.75 24.39 16.57
C GLU A 311 15.19 23.18 17.33
N ILE A 312 14.83 22.11 16.61
CA ILE A 312 14.37 20.86 17.21
C ILE A 312 15.44 20.30 18.16
N ARG A 313 16.71 20.28 17.72
CA ARG A 313 17.85 19.85 18.54
C ARG A 313 17.97 20.67 19.83
N GLN A 314 17.87 21.99 19.74
CA GLN A 314 17.98 22.89 20.89
C GLN A 314 16.84 22.65 21.89
N GLN A 315 15.60 22.54 21.41
CA GLN A 315 14.44 22.30 22.27
C GLN A 315 14.45 20.92 22.93
N MET A 316 14.90 19.88 22.23
CA MET A 316 15.02 18.53 22.80
C MET A 316 16.26 18.36 23.69
N GLY A 317 17.24 19.26 23.63
CA GLY A 317 18.48 19.16 24.40
C GLY A 317 19.32 17.92 24.06
N LYS A 318 19.31 17.47 22.80
CA LYS A 318 19.99 16.24 22.34
C LYS A 318 21.14 16.53 21.39
N SER A 319 22.04 15.55 21.22
CA SER A 319 23.17 15.67 20.30
C SER A 319 22.73 15.65 18.82
N THR A 320 23.58 16.17 17.93
CA THR A 320 23.31 16.16 16.47
C THR A 320 23.10 14.73 15.94
N ASN A 321 23.93 13.78 16.35
CA ASN A 321 23.82 12.38 15.91
C ASN A 321 22.50 11.76 16.35
N TYR A 322 22.06 12.05 17.58
CA TYR A 322 20.77 11.59 18.09
C TYR A 322 19.63 12.11 17.21
N ILE A 323 19.55 13.43 17.01
CA ILE A 323 18.50 14.06 16.18
C ILE A 323 18.53 13.55 14.73
N SER A 324 19.71 13.32 14.16
CA SER A 324 19.87 12.80 12.81
C SER A 324 19.27 11.40 12.64
N GLN A 325 19.42 10.53 13.63
CA GLN A 325 18.82 9.18 13.60
C GLN A 325 17.29 9.23 13.60
N TYR A 326 16.67 10.01 14.49
CA TYR A 326 15.21 10.13 14.55
C TYR A 326 14.65 10.87 13.33
N ARG A 327 15.36 11.89 12.83
CA ARG A 327 15.03 12.55 11.56
C ARG A 327 14.98 11.54 10.42
N LYS A 328 16.03 10.73 10.26
CA LYS A 328 16.09 9.71 9.21
C LYS A 328 14.93 8.72 9.36
N ARG A 329 14.70 8.20 10.57
CA ARG A 329 13.61 7.27 10.83
C ARG A 329 12.23 7.83 10.48
N LEU A 330 11.96 9.10 10.81
CA LEU A 330 10.69 9.77 10.50
C LEU A 330 10.52 10.10 9.01
N ILE A 331 11.62 10.29 8.27
CA ILE A 331 11.61 10.41 6.80
C ILE A 331 11.36 9.03 6.17
N ASP A 332 12.03 7.99 6.66
CA ASP A 332 11.88 6.62 6.16
C ASP A 332 10.45 6.10 6.41
N SER A 333 9.82 6.49 7.52
CA SER A 333 8.39 6.24 7.79
C SER A 333 7.43 7.19 7.05
N GLN A 334 7.98 8.14 6.29
CA GLN A 334 7.29 9.16 5.50
C GLN A 334 6.42 10.13 6.32
N VAL A 335 6.56 10.21 7.64
CA VAL A 335 5.78 11.14 8.50
C VAL A 335 6.25 12.59 8.34
N ILE A 336 7.53 12.78 8.01
CA ILE A 336 8.12 14.07 7.67
C ILE A 336 8.85 13.97 6.33
N VAL A 337 9.10 15.13 5.72
CA VAL A 337 9.89 15.26 4.48
C VAL A 337 11.02 16.26 4.67
N GLU A 338 12.06 16.13 3.86
CA GLU A 338 13.10 17.15 3.74
C GLU A 338 12.51 18.39 3.05
N ALA A 339 12.73 19.56 3.65
CA ALA A 339 12.18 20.84 3.17
C ALA A 339 13.30 21.87 2.97
N GLY A 340 14.40 21.42 2.36
CA GLY A 340 15.63 22.18 2.16
C GLY A 340 16.74 21.83 3.18
N TYR A 341 17.91 22.45 3.02
CA TYR A 341 19.10 22.14 3.82
C TYR A 341 18.84 22.36 5.32
N GLY A 342 18.97 21.28 6.10
CA GLY A 342 18.76 21.30 7.55
C GLY A 342 17.33 21.60 7.99
N LYS A 343 16.33 21.44 7.11
CA LYS A 343 14.93 21.75 7.38
C LYS A 343 14.02 20.56 7.10
N VAL A 344 12.91 20.48 7.82
CA VAL A 344 11.90 19.42 7.70
C VAL A 344 10.49 19.99 7.78
N ALA A 345 9.53 19.28 7.21
CA ALA A 345 8.11 19.62 7.30
C ALA A 345 7.27 18.34 7.46
N PHE A 346 6.06 18.48 8.01
CA PHE A 346 5.09 17.38 8.01
C PHE A 346 4.66 17.05 6.58
N SER A 347 4.75 15.77 6.22
CA SER A 347 4.27 15.26 4.94
C SER A 347 2.74 15.33 4.84
N LEU A 348 2.07 15.07 5.96
CA LEU A 348 0.62 14.97 6.04
C LEU A 348 -0.06 16.32 6.34
N PRO A 349 -1.26 16.58 5.79
CA PRO A 349 -2.00 17.81 6.08
C PRO A 349 -2.48 17.83 7.53
N PHE A 350 -2.43 18.99 8.19
CA PHE A 350 -2.89 19.18 9.59
C PHE A 350 -2.23 18.28 10.65
N MET A 351 -1.15 17.57 10.35
CA MET A 351 -0.48 16.68 11.32
C MET A 351 0.02 17.45 12.56
N GLY A 352 0.54 18.67 12.38
CA GLY A 352 0.95 19.51 13.52
C GLY A 352 -0.24 19.86 14.42
N GLU A 353 -1.39 20.21 13.85
CA GLU A 353 -2.61 20.49 14.62
C GLU A 353 -3.09 19.25 15.38
N PHE A 354 -3.11 18.09 14.72
CA PHE A 354 -3.45 16.81 15.35
C PHE A 354 -2.56 16.51 16.55
N ILE A 355 -1.24 16.66 16.40
CA ILE A 355 -0.26 16.40 17.45
C ILE A 355 -0.49 17.31 18.65
N LEU A 356 -0.74 18.60 18.42
CA LEU A 356 -1.01 19.55 19.51
C LEU A 356 -2.30 19.21 20.25
N GLN A 357 -3.38 18.89 19.53
CA GLN A 357 -4.66 18.49 20.14
C GLN A 357 -4.52 17.20 20.95
N MET A 358 -3.80 16.19 20.42
CA MET A 358 -3.53 14.95 21.14
C MET A 358 -2.74 15.19 22.44
N ALA A 359 -1.72 16.05 22.38
CA ALA A 359 -0.92 16.39 23.55
C ALA A 359 -1.72 17.15 24.62
N GLU A 360 -2.66 18.01 24.21
CA GLU A 360 -3.56 18.73 25.11
C GLU A 360 -4.59 17.81 25.77
N LEU A 361 -5.19 16.88 25.02
CA LEU A 361 -6.26 16.01 25.50
C LEU A 361 -5.77 14.82 26.33
N TYR A 362 -4.63 14.23 25.97
CA TYR A 362 -4.19 12.93 26.52
C TYR A 362 -2.78 12.95 27.11
N GLY A 363 -2.03 14.03 26.93
CA GLY A 363 -0.58 14.00 27.09
C GLY A 363 0.11 13.24 25.97
N MET A 364 1.37 13.60 25.68
CA MET A 364 2.25 12.81 24.81
C MET A 364 3.46 12.39 25.64
N ASP A 365 3.32 11.25 26.33
CA ASP A 365 4.45 10.59 27.00
C ASP A 365 5.14 9.59 26.06
#